data_AF-A0A239K299-F1
#
_entry.id   AF-A0A239K299-F1
#
_cell.length_a   1.000
_cell.length_b   1.000
_cell.length_c   1.000
_cell.angle_alpha   90.00
_cell.angle_beta   90.00
_cell.angle_gamma   90.00
#
_symmetry.space_group_name_H-M   'P 1'
#
loop_
_entity.id
_entity.type
_entity.pdbx_description
1 polymer ?
#
loop_
_entity_poly.entity_id
_entity_poly.type
_entity_poly.pdbx_seq_one_letter_code
_entity_poly.pdbx_strand_id
1 'polypeptide(L)'
;IHGFHTFSHYGGEDRVAVRQANWNADKSAMEARLGGLTITWTPNNGPLVTAPTTYPGARPDVLDNILVHPIPTGRNSQITTYPGHDAEDITWQDVILTFPADSGAPPLYLVFAKPAVEALEVDVYGAFKGRPRNGLHVDHMPSRAAIKRFIGANIADVATSDDYLNGVASIAIPAKVHQRFSETYGGRNSRRKQLLDASNLRAAVDSNFEAITPYLLEDGFTEEALESARAMMHRINEKQGWYQ
;
A
#
# COMPACT_ATOMS: atom_id res chain seq x y z
N ILE A 1 -16.57 -15.13 -2.35
CA ILE A 1 -15.41 -15.25 -1.43
C ILE A 1 -15.30 -16.72 -1.04
N HIS A 2 -14.13 -17.34 -1.21
CA HIS A 2 -13.89 -18.75 -0.88
C HIS A 2 -12.89 -18.87 0.28
N GLY A 3 -12.93 -19.96 1.06
CA GLY A 3 -11.93 -20.29 2.09
C GLY A 3 -11.11 -21.52 1.67
N PHE A 4 -9.86 -21.62 2.11
CA PHE A 4 -8.88 -22.61 1.64
C PHE A 4 -8.19 -23.29 2.83
N HIS A 5 -7.83 -24.56 2.63
CA HIS A 5 -6.93 -25.26 3.55
C HIS A 5 -5.49 -24.96 3.14
N THR A 6 -4.75 -24.32 4.04
CA THR A 6 -3.33 -24.05 3.84
C THR A 6 -2.52 -25.21 4.44
N PHE A 7 -1.47 -25.66 3.74
CA PHE A 7 -0.60 -26.74 4.18
C PHE A 7 0.82 -26.22 4.33
N SER A 8 1.45 -26.44 5.49
CA SER A 8 2.76 -25.87 5.85
C SER A 8 3.95 -26.45 5.07
N HIS A 9 3.73 -27.38 4.14
CA HIS A 9 4.80 -28.14 3.49
C HIS A 9 5.70 -27.31 2.54
N TYR A 10 5.27 -26.11 2.13
CA TYR A 10 5.99 -25.25 1.17
C TYR A 10 6.27 -23.80 1.61
N GLY A 11 6.07 -23.45 2.89
CA GLY A 11 6.65 -22.22 3.45
C GLY A 11 5.68 -21.08 3.77
N GLY A 12 5.10 -21.12 4.98
CA GLY A 12 4.52 -19.94 5.65
C GLY A 12 3.14 -19.50 5.16
N GLU A 13 2.54 -20.19 4.21
CA GLU A 13 1.18 -19.94 3.70
C GLU A 13 0.08 -20.24 4.73
N ASP A 14 0.44 -20.79 5.89
CA ASP A 14 -0.43 -20.99 7.05
C ASP A 14 -0.41 -19.82 8.05
N ARG A 15 0.31 -18.73 7.73
CA ARG A 15 0.48 -17.58 8.63
C ARG A 15 -0.32 -16.37 8.18
N VAL A 16 -1.14 -15.87 9.08
CA VAL A 16 -1.88 -14.62 8.91
C VAL A 16 -1.18 -13.51 9.69
N ALA A 17 -1.08 -12.32 9.08
CA ALA A 17 -0.52 -11.16 9.78
C ALA A 17 -1.40 -10.77 10.98
N VAL A 18 -0.77 -10.40 12.09
CA VAL A 18 -1.46 -9.83 13.26
C VAL A 18 -1.27 -8.32 13.29
N ARG A 19 -2.35 -7.59 13.50
CA ARG A 19 -2.34 -6.13 13.68
C ARG A 19 -3.11 -5.74 14.94
N GLN A 20 -2.56 -4.80 15.68
CA GLN A 20 -3.17 -4.30 16.89
C GLN A 20 -3.98 -3.04 16.58
N ALA A 21 -5.25 -3.02 16.98
CA ALA A 21 -6.05 -1.83 17.05
C ALA A 21 -5.67 -1.02 18.30
N ASN A 22 -5.65 0.30 18.19
CA ASN A 22 -5.34 1.18 19.31
C ASN A 22 -6.50 2.14 19.54
N TRP A 23 -6.76 2.48 20.80
CA TRP A 23 -7.68 3.56 21.12
C TRP A 23 -7.26 4.86 20.44
N ASN A 24 -8.24 5.57 19.88
CA ASN A 24 -8.06 6.96 19.51
C ASN A 24 -7.89 7.85 20.77
N ALA A 25 -7.50 9.10 20.58
CA ALA A 25 -7.06 9.97 21.68
C ALA A 25 -8.14 10.22 22.75
N ASP A 26 -9.41 10.25 22.36
CA ASP A 26 -10.58 10.44 23.22
C ASP A 26 -11.20 9.10 23.70
N LYS A 27 -10.61 7.96 23.32
CA LYS A 27 -11.10 6.60 23.63
C LYS A 27 -12.54 6.33 23.18
N SER A 28 -13.02 7.02 22.15
CA SER A 28 -14.34 6.78 21.57
C SER A 28 -14.36 5.61 20.58
N ALA A 29 -13.22 5.28 19.98
CA ALA A 29 -13.08 4.18 19.04
C ALA A 29 -11.68 3.57 19.06
N MET A 30 -11.55 2.35 18.55
CA MET A 30 -10.28 1.67 18.32
C MET A 30 -9.98 1.63 16.82
N GLU A 31 -8.75 1.95 16.43
CA GLU A 31 -8.34 2.03 15.03
C GLU A 31 -7.18 1.08 14.73
N ALA A 32 -7.30 0.31 13.65
CA ALA A 32 -6.22 -0.48 13.07
C ALA A 32 -5.90 0.04 11.66
N ARG A 33 -4.65 0.47 11.44
CA ARG A 33 -4.17 0.95 10.13
C ARG A 33 -3.54 -0.21 9.35
N LEU A 34 -4.09 -0.49 8.18
CA LEU A 34 -3.69 -1.62 7.32
C LEU A 34 -2.94 -1.20 6.06
N GLY A 35 -2.55 0.08 5.98
CA GLY A 35 -1.82 0.67 4.85
C GLY A 35 -2.71 0.90 3.64
N GLY A 36 -3.32 2.09 3.54
CA GLY A 36 -4.35 2.42 2.55
C GLY A 36 -5.78 2.12 3.00
N LEU A 37 -5.97 1.51 4.17
CA LEU A 37 -7.27 1.27 4.80
C LEU A 37 -7.12 1.42 6.33
N THR A 38 -8.13 2.00 6.97
CA THR A 38 -8.26 2.03 8.44
C THR A 38 -9.55 1.31 8.82
N ILE A 39 -9.43 0.36 9.75
CA ILE A 39 -10.60 -0.25 10.39
C ILE A 39 -10.85 0.49 11.70
N THR A 40 -12.04 1.09 11.82
CA THR A 40 -12.50 1.76 13.04
C THR A 40 -13.55 0.88 13.72
N TRP A 41 -13.29 0.51 14.96
CA TRP A 41 -14.21 -0.23 15.81
C TRP A 41 -14.69 0.67 16.95
N THR A 42 -15.98 1.00 16.95
CA THR A 42 -16.61 1.74 18.03
C THR A 42 -17.32 0.74 18.94
N PRO A 43 -16.86 0.51 20.18
CA PRO A 43 -17.56 -0.35 21.12
C PRO A 43 -18.97 0.18 21.36
N ASN A 44 -19.98 -0.67 21.13
CA ASN A 44 -21.34 -0.30 21.45
C ASN A 44 -21.62 -0.59 22.93
N ASN A 45 -21.69 0.46 23.75
CA ASN A 45 -22.11 0.39 25.16
C ASN A 45 -23.62 0.64 25.35
N GLY A 46 -24.36 0.89 24.26
CA GLY A 46 -25.81 1.07 24.24
C GLY A 46 -26.55 -0.14 23.65
N PRO A 47 -27.88 -0.09 23.53
CA PRO A 47 -28.63 -1.10 22.79
C PRO A 47 -28.11 -1.20 21.35
N LEU A 48 -28.16 -2.39 20.73
CA LEU A 48 -27.80 -2.54 19.33
C LEU A 48 -28.68 -1.61 18.50
N VAL A 49 -28.08 -0.63 17.82
CA VAL A 49 -28.79 0.22 16.87
C VAL A 49 -29.14 -0.65 15.67
N THR A 50 -30.39 -1.11 15.61
CA THR A 50 -30.95 -1.85 14.47
C THR A 50 -31.57 -0.93 13.41
N ALA A 51 -31.51 0.39 13.62
CA ALA A 51 -31.98 1.36 12.64
C ALA A 51 -31.09 1.31 11.38
N PRO A 52 -31.67 1.26 10.16
CA PRO A 52 -30.91 1.34 8.92
C PRO A 52 -30.04 2.61 8.90
N THR A 53 -28.76 2.47 8.58
CA THR A 53 -27.86 3.63 8.52
C THR A 53 -28.17 4.48 7.29
N THR A 54 -28.08 5.82 7.40
CA THR A 54 -28.20 6.77 6.28
C THR A 54 -26.95 6.88 5.40
N TYR A 55 -25.86 6.21 5.76
CA TYR A 55 -24.79 5.92 4.79
C TYR A 55 -25.40 5.18 3.60
N PRO A 56 -24.84 5.29 2.39
CA PRO A 56 -25.13 4.30 1.35
C PRO A 56 -24.59 2.97 1.87
N GLY A 57 -25.35 2.32 2.76
CA GLY A 57 -25.22 0.92 3.02
C GLY A 57 -25.25 0.29 1.65
N ALA A 58 -24.23 -0.52 1.35
CA ALA A 58 -24.18 -1.30 0.13
C ALA A 58 -25.62 -1.71 -0.19
N ARG A 59 -26.13 -1.26 -1.34
CA ARG A 59 -27.54 -1.51 -1.63
C ARG A 59 -27.76 -3.01 -1.43
N PRO A 60 -28.87 -3.48 -0.84
CA PRO A 60 -29.07 -4.90 -0.56
C PRO A 60 -28.86 -5.81 -1.78
N ASP A 61 -29.00 -5.25 -2.98
CA ASP A 61 -28.72 -5.80 -4.32
C ASP A 61 -27.22 -5.94 -4.70
N VAL A 62 -26.27 -5.40 -3.92
CA VAL A 62 -24.82 -5.40 -4.21
C VAL A 62 -24.06 -6.41 -3.35
N LEU A 63 -24.66 -6.94 -2.29
CA LEU A 63 -24.13 -8.10 -1.58
C LEU A 63 -24.67 -9.36 -2.24
N ASP A 64 -24.13 -9.69 -3.42
CA ASP A 64 -24.25 -11.06 -3.93
C ASP A 64 -23.85 -12.00 -2.77
N ASN A 65 -24.72 -12.96 -2.48
CA ASN A 65 -24.52 -13.91 -1.39
C ASN A 65 -23.06 -14.40 -1.42
N ILE A 66 -22.36 -14.27 -0.30
CA ILE A 66 -21.13 -15.02 -0.10
C ILE A 66 -21.54 -16.49 -0.16
N LEU A 67 -21.35 -17.10 -1.33
CA LEU A 67 -21.55 -18.53 -1.56
C LEU A 67 -20.50 -19.27 -0.73
N VAL A 68 -20.86 -19.59 0.51
CA VAL A 68 -20.13 -20.55 1.33
C VAL A 68 -20.54 -21.93 0.84
N HIS A 69 -19.66 -22.63 0.13
CA HIS A 69 -19.84 -24.06 -0.06
C HIS A 69 -19.46 -24.77 1.25
N PRO A 70 -20.40 -25.35 2.00
CA PRO A 70 -20.04 -26.18 3.14
C PRO A 70 -19.17 -27.34 2.63
N ILE A 71 -17.99 -27.53 3.22
CA ILE A 71 -17.14 -28.69 2.92
C ILE A 71 -17.88 -29.93 3.44
N PRO A 72 -18.25 -30.89 2.59
CA PRO A 72 -18.89 -32.12 3.06
C PRO A 72 -17.95 -32.88 3.99
N THR A 73 -18.48 -33.41 5.09
CA THR A 73 -17.72 -34.25 6.02
C THR A 73 -17.03 -35.41 5.29
N GLY A 74 -15.71 -35.53 5.43
CA GLY A 74 -14.91 -36.60 4.84
C GLY A 74 -14.32 -36.34 3.45
N ARG A 75 -14.42 -35.11 2.90
CA ARG A 75 -13.66 -34.71 1.71
C ARG A 75 -12.71 -33.57 2.04
N ASN A 76 -11.43 -33.73 1.72
CA ASN A 76 -10.51 -32.61 1.61
C ASN A 76 -10.99 -31.72 0.45
N SER A 77 -11.05 -30.40 0.64
CA SER A 77 -11.29 -29.50 -0.48
C SER A 77 -10.18 -29.74 -1.51
N GLN A 78 -10.56 -30.12 -2.74
CA GLN A 78 -9.59 -30.26 -3.84
C GLN A 78 -9.18 -28.91 -4.42
N ILE A 79 -9.39 -27.83 -3.66
CA ILE A 79 -9.07 -26.47 -4.07
C ILE A 79 -7.66 -26.19 -3.55
N THR A 80 -6.68 -26.43 -4.40
CA THR A 80 -5.25 -26.27 -4.11
C THR A 80 -4.70 -24.89 -4.50
N THR A 81 -5.52 -24.02 -5.06
CA THR A 81 -5.09 -22.72 -5.57
C THR A 81 -5.65 -21.60 -4.70
N TYR A 82 -4.77 -20.79 -4.09
CA TYR A 82 -5.13 -19.55 -3.41
C TYR A 82 -5.93 -18.63 -4.37
N PRO A 83 -7.03 -17.96 -3.95
CA PRO A 83 -7.62 -16.92 -4.77
C PRO A 83 -6.61 -15.80 -4.96
N GLY A 84 -6.32 -15.48 -6.21
CA GLY A 84 -5.41 -14.40 -6.56
C GLY A 84 -3.95 -14.75 -6.65
N HIS A 85 -3.56 -16.03 -6.56
CA HIS A 85 -2.20 -16.41 -6.92
C HIS A 85 -1.98 -16.30 -8.45
N ASP A 86 -2.99 -16.67 -9.24
CA ASP A 86 -2.93 -16.67 -10.72
C ASP A 86 -3.78 -15.56 -11.39
N ALA A 87 -4.49 -14.74 -10.60
CA ALA A 87 -5.26 -13.63 -11.11
C ALA A 87 -4.53 -12.32 -10.79
N GLU A 88 -3.91 -11.73 -11.80
CA GLU A 88 -3.17 -10.46 -11.73
C GLU A 88 -3.99 -9.30 -11.09
N ASP A 89 -5.31 -9.44 -11.05
CA ASP A 89 -6.27 -8.45 -10.55
C ASP A 89 -6.77 -8.66 -9.11
N ILE A 90 -6.38 -9.75 -8.43
CA ILE A 90 -6.92 -10.08 -7.12
C ILE A 90 -5.94 -9.70 -5.99
N THR A 91 -6.27 -8.63 -5.26
CA THR A 91 -5.44 -8.03 -4.19
C THR A 91 -5.92 -8.31 -2.77
N TRP A 92 -6.68 -9.41 -2.59
CA TRP A 92 -7.20 -9.80 -1.27
C TRP A 92 -6.07 -10.00 -0.28
N GLN A 93 -6.26 -9.44 0.90
CA GLN A 93 -5.38 -9.54 2.06
C GLN A 93 -6.19 -10.02 3.25
N ASP A 94 -5.52 -10.72 4.15
CA ASP A 94 -6.07 -11.15 5.41
C ASP A 94 -5.25 -10.65 6.60
N VAL A 95 -5.94 -10.47 7.73
CA VAL A 95 -5.32 -10.01 8.97
C VAL A 95 -6.14 -10.48 10.17
N ILE A 96 -5.44 -10.82 11.25
CA ILE A 96 -6.06 -10.93 12.57
C ILE A 96 -5.88 -9.59 13.27
N LEU A 97 -7.00 -8.90 13.52
CA LEU A 97 -7.03 -7.74 14.40
C LEU A 97 -7.10 -8.19 15.85
N THR A 98 -6.18 -7.67 16.65
CA THR A 98 -6.22 -7.78 18.12
C THR A 98 -6.59 -6.44 18.69
N PHE A 99 -7.36 -6.45 19.77
CA PHE A 99 -7.80 -5.23 20.45
C PHE A 99 -7.05 -5.08 21.79
N PRO A 100 -6.97 -3.86 22.34
CA PRO A 100 -6.45 -3.64 23.69
C PRO A 100 -7.16 -4.54 24.70
N ALA A 101 -6.41 -5.12 25.63
CA ALA A 101 -6.94 -6.11 26.58
C ALA A 101 -8.09 -5.55 27.45
N ASP A 102 -8.09 -4.23 27.69
CA ASP A 102 -9.11 -3.51 28.46
C ASP A 102 -10.39 -3.19 27.67
N SER A 103 -10.43 -3.49 26.36
CA SER A 103 -11.57 -3.17 25.49
C SER A 103 -12.74 -4.15 25.60
N GLY A 104 -12.51 -5.38 26.08
CA GLY A 104 -13.49 -6.47 26.05
C GLY A 104 -13.83 -7.00 24.66
N ALA A 105 -13.19 -6.50 23.58
CA ALA A 105 -13.41 -6.95 22.22
C ALA A 105 -12.54 -8.19 21.90
N PRO A 106 -13.12 -9.29 21.38
CA PRO A 106 -12.35 -10.45 20.96
C PRO A 106 -11.58 -10.14 19.65
N PRO A 107 -10.46 -10.84 19.39
CA PRO A 107 -9.76 -10.73 18.10
C PRO A 107 -10.66 -11.05 16.91
N LEU A 108 -10.42 -10.39 15.78
CA LEU A 108 -11.22 -10.52 14.55
C LEU A 108 -10.35 -10.92 13.36
N TYR A 109 -10.70 -11.99 12.67
CA TYR A 109 -10.12 -12.32 11.37
C TYR A 109 -10.84 -11.56 10.26
N LEU A 110 -10.09 -10.83 9.45
CA LEU A 110 -10.61 -10.02 8.35
C LEU A 110 -9.99 -10.47 7.04
N VAL A 111 -10.80 -10.47 5.99
CA VAL A 111 -10.37 -10.56 4.58
C VAL A 111 -10.89 -9.33 3.87
N PHE A 112 -10.00 -8.60 3.20
CA PHE A 112 -10.32 -7.31 2.58
C PHE A 112 -9.46 -7.06 1.34
N ALA A 113 -9.90 -6.16 0.47
CA ALA A 113 -9.09 -5.63 -0.62
C ALA A 113 -8.77 -4.16 -0.31
N LYS A 114 -7.55 -3.73 -0.61
CA LYS A 114 -7.19 -2.31 -0.50
C LYS A 114 -7.72 -1.54 -1.72
N PRO A 115 -8.06 -0.26 -1.57
CA PRO A 115 -8.45 0.56 -2.71
C PRO A 115 -7.32 0.60 -3.75
N ALA A 116 -7.72 0.71 -5.01
CA ALA A 116 -6.78 0.92 -6.11
C ALA A 116 -5.94 2.18 -5.87
N VAL A 117 -4.77 2.22 -6.48
CA VAL A 117 -3.91 3.41 -6.47
C VAL A 117 -4.51 4.48 -7.37
N GLU A 118 -4.50 5.72 -6.90
CA GLU A 118 -5.01 6.88 -7.66
C GLU A 118 -3.88 7.55 -8.46
N ALA A 119 -4.22 8.20 -9.57
CA ALA A 119 -3.22 8.92 -10.35
C ALA A 119 -2.73 10.17 -9.59
N LEU A 120 -1.43 10.43 -9.67
CA LEU A 120 -0.70 11.44 -8.88
C LEU A 120 -0.75 11.23 -7.36
N GLU A 121 -1.23 10.07 -6.89
CA GLU A 121 -1.16 9.74 -5.48
C GLU A 121 0.31 9.66 -5.03
N VAL A 122 0.63 10.36 -3.95
CA VAL A 122 1.97 10.43 -3.37
C VAL A 122 1.94 9.90 -1.94
N ASP A 123 2.77 8.91 -1.67
CA ASP A 123 3.01 8.37 -0.33
C ASP A 123 4.41 7.74 -0.26
N VAL A 124 4.81 7.20 0.89
CA VAL A 124 5.96 6.29 0.98
C VAL A 124 5.67 5.02 0.17
N TYR A 125 6.68 4.46 -0.50
CA TYR A 125 6.48 3.30 -1.37
C TYR A 125 5.73 2.13 -0.71
N GLY A 126 6.05 1.86 0.57
CA GLY A 126 5.44 0.78 1.33
C GLY A 126 3.92 0.91 1.48
N ALA A 127 3.37 2.12 1.44
CA ALA A 127 1.93 2.37 1.54
C ALA A 127 1.16 1.86 0.32
N PHE A 128 1.83 1.71 -0.82
CA PHE A 128 1.23 1.19 -2.04
C PHE A 128 1.23 -0.35 -2.13
N LYS A 129 1.83 -1.04 -1.15
CA LYS A 129 1.94 -2.51 -1.18
C LYS A 129 0.56 -3.17 -1.05
N GLY A 130 0.27 -4.07 -1.99
CA GLY A 130 -0.99 -4.81 -2.04
C GLY A 130 -2.18 -4.01 -2.55
N ARG A 131 -1.95 -2.89 -3.24
CA ARG A 131 -3.01 -2.09 -3.89
C ARG A 131 -3.03 -2.35 -5.40
N PRO A 132 -4.21 -2.52 -6.02
CA PRO A 132 -4.33 -2.62 -7.47
C PRO A 132 -3.72 -1.40 -8.16
N ARG A 133 -3.03 -1.64 -9.28
CA ARG A 133 -2.32 -0.59 -10.01
C ARG A 133 -3.10 0.00 -11.17
N ASN A 134 -4.03 -0.75 -11.76
CA ASN A 134 -4.93 -0.28 -12.82
C ASN A 134 -4.23 0.52 -13.94
N GLY A 135 -3.08 0.04 -14.42
CA GLY A 135 -2.30 0.70 -15.48
C GLY A 135 -1.36 1.82 -15.00
N LEU A 136 -1.28 2.08 -13.70
CA LEU A 136 -0.30 2.97 -13.08
C LEU A 136 0.95 2.21 -12.66
N HIS A 137 2.07 2.91 -12.61
CA HIS A 137 3.25 2.49 -11.86
C HIS A 137 3.45 3.43 -10.67
N VAL A 138 4.12 2.94 -9.62
CA VAL A 138 4.61 3.81 -8.56
C VAL A 138 6.10 4.02 -8.74
N ASP A 139 6.45 5.26 -9.03
CA ASP A 139 7.80 5.71 -9.33
C ASP A 139 8.48 6.22 -8.05
N HIS A 140 9.62 5.60 -7.70
CA HIS A 140 10.47 6.03 -6.59
C HIS A 140 11.25 7.27 -6.99
N MET A 141 11.11 8.34 -6.24
CA MET A 141 11.84 9.56 -6.50
C MET A 141 12.41 10.10 -5.17
N PRO A 142 13.75 10.06 -4.99
CA PRO A 142 14.76 9.59 -5.94
C PRO A 142 14.67 8.08 -6.22
N SER A 143 15.23 7.64 -7.34
CA SER A 143 15.14 6.23 -7.72
C SER A 143 15.65 5.27 -6.63
N ARG A 144 15.03 4.09 -6.51
CA ARG A 144 15.44 3.06 -5.53
C ARG A 144 16.92 2.71 -5.63
N ALA A 145 17.50 2.76 -6.83
CA ALA A 145 18.93 2.52 -7.04
C ALA A 145 19.82 3.66 -6.52
N ALA A 146 19.40 4.92 -6.68
CA ALA A 146 20.11 6.07 -6.10
C ALA A 146 20.06 6.01 -4.56
N ILE A 147 18.91 5.69 -3.96
CA ILE A 147 18.77 5.53 -2.51
C ILE A 147 19.69 4.43 -1.97
N LYS A 148 19.75 3.26 -2.63
CA LYS A 148 20.69 2.19 -2.25
C LYS A 148 22.15 2.66 -2.21
N ARG A 149 22.55 3.52 -3.17
CA ARG A 149 23.91 4.08 -3.21
C ARG A 149 24.14 5.11 -2.12
N PHE A 150 23.17 5.99 -1.89
CA PHE A 150 23.23 6.96 -0.80
C PHE A 150 23.42 6.27 0.55
N ILE A 151 22.61 5.24 0.83
CA ILE A 151 22.71 4.44 2.06
C ILE A 151 24.10 3.81 2.16
N GLY A 152 24.56 3.11 1.11
CA GLY A 152 25.86 2.45 1.12
C GLY A 152 27.06 3.39 1.25
N ALA A 153 26.91 4.67 0.93
CA ALA A 153 27.97 5.68 1.06
C ALA A 153 27.95 6.41 2.42
N ASN A 154 26.77 6.59 3.03
CA ASN A 154 26.59 7.49 4.17
C ASN A 154 26.13 6.81 5.46
N ILE A 155 25.59 5.59 5.40
CA ILE A 155 25.08 4.88 6.57
C ILE A 155 25.91 3.61 6.78
N ALA A 156 26.76 3.63 7.80
CA ALA A 156 27.57 2.49 8.17
C ALA A 156 26.68 1.34 8.67
N ASP A 157 27.00 0.11 8.25
CA ASP A 157 26.40 -1.13 8.74
C ASP A 157 24.90 -1.33 8.44
N VAL A 158 24.46 -0.90 7.26
CA VAL A 158 23.09 -1.18 6.79
C VAL A 158 23.13 -2.26 5.72
N ALA A 159 22.86 -3.51 6.13
CA ALA A 159 22.18 -4.44 5.25
C ALA A 159 20.95 -3.69 4.71
N THR A 160 20.85 -3.51 3.39
CA THR A 160 19.79 -2.70 2.78
C THR A 160 18.43 -3.28 3.14
N SER A 161 17.84 -2.85 4.26
CA SER A 161 16.52 -3.30 4.65
C SER A 161 15.53 -2.71 3.67
N ASP A 162 14.62 -3.55 3.18
CA ASP A 162 13.48 -3.10 2.40
C ASP A 162 12.68 -2.02 3.15
N ASP A 163 12.77 -1.95 4.49
CA ASP A 163 12.15 -0.91 5.30
C ASP A 163 12.59 0.51 4.91
N TYR A 164 13.89 0.72 4.69
CA TYR A 164 14.39 2.01 4.22
C TYR A 164 13.86 2.33 2.83
N LEU A 165 13.88 1.37 1.92
CA LEU A 165 13.42 1.57 0.54
C LEU A 165 11.90 1.78 0.49
N ASN A 166 11.16 1.19 1.41
CA ASN A 166 9.72 1.36 1.56
C ASN A 166 9.34 2.73 2.15
N GLY A 167 10.28 3.41 2.81
CA GLY A 167 10.10 4.74 3.41
C GLY A 167 10.42 5.91 2.47
N VAL A 168 10.79 5.68 1.21
CA VAL A 168 11.08 6.75 0.24
C VAL A 168 9.77 7.20 -0.41
N ALA A 169 9.62 8.51 -0.63
CA ALA A 169 8.50 9.06 -1.36
C ALA A 169 8.39 8.44 -2.76
N SER A 170 7.16 8.17 -3.18
CA SER A 170 6.87 7.65 -4.50
C SER A 170 5.54 8.22 -5.01
N ILE A 171 5.44 8.33 -6.33
CA ILE A 171 4.26 8.87 -6.99
C ILE A 171 3.66 7.85 -7.94
N ALA A 172 2.33 7.73 -7.93
CA ALA A 172 1.59 6.92 -8.89
C ALA A 172 1.39 7.69 -10.20
N ILE A 173 1.96 7.17 -11.28
CA ILE A 173 1.89 7.79 -12.62
C ILE A 173 1.50 6.75 -13.67
N PRO A 174 0.94 7.16 -14.82
CA PRO A 174 0.65 6.23 -15.91
C PRO A 174 1.88 5.41 -16.29
N ALA A 175 1.74 4.09 -16.43
CA ALA A 175 2.85 3.20 -16.78
C ALA A 175 3.58 3.66 -18.05
N LYS A 176 2.81 4.14 -19.05
CA LYS A 176 3.37 4.70 -20.29
C LYS A 176 4.31 5.89 -20.05
N VAL A 177 4.03 6.75 -19.07
CA VAL A 177 4.87 7.91 -18.74
C VAL A 177 6.13 7.44 -18.03
N HIS A 178 5.98 6.61 -16.99
CA HIS A 178 7.11 6.05 -16.25
C HIS A 178 8.09 5.31 -17.18
N GLN A 179 7.56 4.40 -18.01
CA GLN A 179 8.36 3.55 -18.88
C GLN A 179 9.03 4.31 -20.03
N ARG A 180 8.45 5.41 -20.53
CA ARG A 180 8.97 6.13 -21.70
C ARG A 180 9.79 7.36 -21.36
N PHE A 181 9.56 8.00 -20.22
CA PHE A 181 10.12 9.33 -19.97
C PHE A 181 10.87 9.46 -18.65
N SER A 182 10.49 8.70 -17.63
CA SER A 182 11.14 8.83 -16.31
C SER A 182 12.62 8.46 -16.33
N GLU A 183 13.44 9.28 -15.68
CA GLU A 183 14.87 9.05 -15.46
C GLU A 183 15.13 7.90 -14.49
N THR A 184 14.13 7.53 -13.69
CA THR A 184 14.22 6.43 -12.72
C THR A 184 14.03 5.06 -13.38
N TYR A 185 13.56 5.03 -14.63
CA TYR A 185 13.19 3.81 -15.34
C TYR A 185 14.25 3.31 -16.32
N GLY A 186 14.51 2.00 -16.28
CA GLY A 186 15.31 1.29 -17.27
C GLY A 186 16.71 1.89 -17.49
N GLY A 187 17.15 1.97 -18.74
CA GLY A 187 18.50 2.43 -19.09
C GLY A 187 18.79 3.91 -18.80
N ARG A 188 17.75 4.75 -18.62
CA ARG A 188 17.92 6.17 -18.24
C ARG A 188 18.42 6.30 -16.80
N ASN A 189 18.05 5.35 -15.94
CA ASN A 189 18.59 5.18 -14.60
C ASN A 189 19.99 4.55 -14.63
N SER A 190 20.90 5.17 -15.38
CA SER A 190 22.27 4.71 -15.58
C SER A 190 23.07 4.81 -14.28
N ARG A 191 24.16 4.03 -14.16
CA ARG A 191 25.06 4.10 -12.99
C ARG A 191 25.54 5.53 -12.70
N ARG A 192 25.81 6.31 -13.75
CA ARG A 192 26.20 7.73 -13.64
C ARG A 192 25.07 8.56 -13.03
N LYS A 193 23.84 8.40 -13.51
CA LYS A 193 22.66 9.10 -12.97
C LYS A 193 22.41 8.70 -11.51
N GLN A 194 22.51 7.41 -11.18
CA GLN A 194 22.35 6.93 -9.81
C GLN A 194 23.36 7.54 -8.83
N LEU A 195 24.63 7.71 -9.25
CA LEU A 195 25.66 8.33 -8.41
C LEU A 195 25.42 9.83 -8.25
N LEU A 196 25.02 10.51 -9.32
CA LEU A 196 24.62 11.92 -9.27
C LEU A 196 23.43 12.12 -8.33
N ASP A 197 22.38 11.34 -8.51
CA ASP A 197 21.15 11.42 -7.72
C ASP A 197 21.40 11.08 -6.25
N ALA A 198 22.26 10.10 -5.98
CA ALA A 198 22.69 9.75 -4.63
C ALA A 198 23.52 10.84 -3.95
N SER A 199 24.16 11.75 -4.69
CA SER A 199 24.95 12.83 -4.10
C SER A 199 24.09 13.99 -3.59
N ASN A 200 22.87 14.13 -4.10
CA ASN A 200 21.91 15.12 -3.65
C ASN A 200 20.47 14.62 -3.90
N LEU A 201 19.92 13.93 -2.90
CA LEU A 201 18.59 13.33 -2.99
C LEU A 201 17.49 14.37 -3.23
N ARG A 202 17.61 15.58 -2.69
CA ARG A 202 16.61 16.63 -2.90
C ARG A 202 16.60 17.11 -4.35
N ALA A 203 17.77 17.39 -4.92
CA ALA A 203 17.90 17.76 -6.34
C ALA A 203 17.51 16.60 -7.27
N ALA A 204 17.74 15.35 -6.86
CA ALA A 204 17.33 14.18 -7.62
C ALA A 204 15.80 14.08 -7.76
N VAL A 205 15.04 14.38 -6.70
CA VAL A 205 13.57 14.46 -6.78
C VAL A 205 13.13 15.47 -7.83
N ASP A 206 13.70 16.67 -7.78
CA ASP A 206 13.36 17.74 -8.72
C ASP A 206 13.66 17.33 -10.16
N SER A 207 14.87 16.85 -10.43
CA SER A 207 15.28 16.35 -11.75
C SER A 207 14.38 15.22 -12.25
N ASN A 208 14.08 14.22 -11.40
CA ASN A 208 13.28 13.07 -11.80
C ASN A 208 11.82 13.48 -12.09
N PHE A 209 11.27 14.40 -11.29
CA PHE A 209 9.90 14.89 -11.46
C PHE A 209 9.78 15.77 -12.70
N GLU A 210 10.70 16.74 -12.88
CA GLU A 210 10.75 17.62 -14.05
C GLU A 210 10.84 16.85 -15.37
N ALA A 211 11.55 15.71 -15.39
CA ALA A 211 11.65 14.87 -16.58
C ALA A 211 10.31 14.25 -17.03
N ILE A 212 9.35 14.07 -16.12
CA ILE A 212 8.03 13.51 -16.43
C ILE A 212 6.93 14.57 -16.52
N THR A 213 7.12 15.76 -15.93
CA THR A 213 6.13 16.85 -15.88
C THR A 213 5.48 17.16 -17.24
N PRO A 214 6.23 17.40 -18.33
CA PRO A 214 5.62 17.75 -19.62
C PRO A 214 4.64 16.67 -20.13
N TYR A 215 4.98 15.40 -19.90
CA TYR A 215 4.19 14.26 -20.38
C TYR A 215 2.98 13.99 -19.49
N LEU A 216 3.03 14.36 -18.21
CA LEU A 216 1.86 14.35 -17.34
C LEU A 216 0.89 15.48 -17.71
N LEU A 217 1.41 16.65 -18.10
CA LEU A 217 0.56 17.74 -18.63
C LEU A 217 -0.13 17.31 -19.94
N GLU A 218 0.60 16.64 -20.85
CA GLU A 218 0.01 16.05 -22.07
C GLU A 218 -1.06 15.00 -21.78
N ASP A 219 -0.92 14.26 -20.67
CA ASP A 219 -1.91 13.29 -20.18
C ASP A 219 -3.11 13.93 -19.47
N GLY A 220 -3.18 15.26 -19.41
CA GLY A 220 -4.34 16.02 -18.92
C GLY A 220 -4.30 16.39 -17.44
N PHE A 221 -3.17 16.17 -16.74
CA PHE A 221 -3.00 16.67 -15.38
C PHE A 221 -2.74 18.19 -15.38
N THR A 222 -3.16 18.86 -14.32
CA THR A 222 -2.93 20.32 -14.16
C THR A 222 -1.58 20.60 -13.52
N GLU A 223 -0.97 21.74 -13.84
CA GLU A 223 0.26 22.20 -13.17
C GLU A 223 0.10 22.26 -11.65
N GLU A 224 -1.05 22.71 -11.15
CA GLU A 224 -1.36 22.75 -9.72
C GLU A 224 -1.31 21.36 -9.07
N ALA A 225 -1.89 20.33 -9.73
CA ALA A 225 -1.84 18.96 -9.22
C ALA A 225 -0.41 18.41 -9.21
N LEU A 226 0.39 18.73 -10.23
CA LEU A 226 1.79 18.30 -10.32
C LEU A 226 2.66 18.98 -9.26
N GLU A 227 2.51 20.30 -9.05
CA GLU A 227 3.25 21.01 -8.00
C GLU A 227 2.82 20.54 -6.59
N SER A 228 1.54 20.25 -6.38
CA SER A 228 1.06 19.66 -5.13
C SER A 228 1.68 18.28 -4.87
N ALA A 229 1.73 17.42 -5.89
CA ALA A 229 2.36 16.10 -5.81
C ALA A 229 3.87 16.20 -5.52
N ARG A 230 4.58 17.07 -6.24
CA ARG A 230 6.01 17.34 -6.02
C ARG A 230 6.28 17.86 -4.61
N ALA A 231 5.48 18.82 -4.14
CA ALA A 231 5.59 19.35 -2.78
C ALA A 231 5.33 18.25 -1.72
N MET A 232 4.37 17.36 -1.95
CA MET A 232 4.11 16.23 -1.06
C MET A 232 5.30 15.27 -1.00
N MET A 233 5.93 14.97 -2.14
CA MET A 233 7.10 14.09 -2.16
C MET A 233 8.26 14.68 -1.34
N HIS A 234 8.49 15.98 -1.46
CA HIS A 234 9.49 16.68 -0.64
C HIS A 234 9.18 16.60 0.85
N ARG A 235 7.92 16.85 1.25
CA ARG A 235 7.48 16.74 2.65
C ARG A 235 7.69 15.33 3.21
N ILE A 236 7.37 14.30 2.43
CA ILE A 236 7.58 12.90 2.84
C ILE A 236 9.07 12.63 3.02
N ASN A 237 9.90 12.95 2.04
CA ASN A 237 11.32 12.68 2.11
C ASN A 237 12.02 13.45 3.23
N GLU A 238 11.61 14.70 3.50
CA GLU A 238 12.07 15.48 4.65
C GLU A 238 11.67 14.80 5.97
N LYS A 239 10.40 14.42 6.13
CA LYS A 239 9.91 13.72 7.33
C LYS A 239 10.60 12.38 7.58
N GLN A 240 10.99 11.69 6.52
CA GLN A 240 11.70 10.41 6.57
C GLN A 240 13.23 10.57 6.75
N GLY A 241 13.73 11.82 6.78
CA GLY A 241 15.15 12.11 6.99
C GLY A 241 16.05 11.87 5.77
N TRP A 242 15.47 11.82 4.56
CA TRP A 242 16.23 11.62 3.32
C TRP A 242 16.96 12.88 2.86
N TYR A 243 16.50 14.06 3.26
CA TYR A 243 17.18 15.32 2.97
C TYR A 243 18.08 15.66 4.16
N GLN A 244 19.39 15.74 3.89
CA GLN A 244 20.42 16.19 4.83
C GLN A 244 20.77 17.65 4.58
#